data_AF-A0A9X2LX96-F1
#
_entry.id   AF-A0A9X2LX96-F1
#
_cell.length_a   1.000
_cell.length_b   1.000
_cell.length_c   1.000
_cell.angle_alpha   90.00
_cell.angle_beta   90.00
_cell.angle_gamma   90.00
#
_symmetry.space_group_name_H-M   'P 1'
#
loop_
_entity.id
_entity.type
_entity.pdbx_description
1 polymer ?
#
loop_
_entity_poly.entity_id
_entity_poly.type
_entity_poly.pdbx_seq_one_letter_code
_entity_poly.pdbx_strand_id
1 'polypeptide(L)'
;MSHGVTSATANLTYSGESGGLNEATSDIFAAAVEFYAGNANDPGDYLVGEKIDINGNGTPLRYMDKPSKDGASKDNWYSGVGNVDVHYSSGIANHFFYLLSEGSGTKVINGVSYDSPTYDNLPVTGIGRDNAEQIWFKALSQRMTSSTNYAGARDATLWAAGELFGQGSAQYNAVANAWAGVNVGTRIADGVTVTPPGDRTSIVNQATSLQITATSSNPGALGYAADGLPAGLSIDSTTGLISGTPTTVGSSPVTVTVTDSAGETGTASFTWVVNTSGGNVFENTADIAIPDAGEPITSPITVSRAGNAPANLQVGVDIVHTYRGDLVIDLIAPDGTAYRLKSASLFDSADDVRTTYTVDAPSETAVGTWKLRVQDLYAQDTGYINSWKLTF
;
A
#
# COMPACT_ATOMS: atom_id res chain seq x y z
N MET A 1 -13.51 42.73 -23.17
CA MET A 1 -12.03 42.68 -23.34
C MET A 1 -11.53 41.23 -23.32
N SER A 2 -11.99 40.40 -22.39
CA SER A 2 -11.58 38.99 -22.23
C SER A 2 -11.74 38.12 -23.47
N HIS A 3 -12.81 38.25 -24.28
CA HIS A 3 -12.90 37.58 -25.58
C HIS A 3 -11.72 37.89 -26.52
N GLY A 4 -11.15 39.10 -26.44
CA GLY A 4 -9.95 39.46 -27.20
C GLY A 4 -8.71 38.69 -26.73
N VAL A 5 -8.58 38.47 -25.42
CA VAL A 5 -7.54 37.61 -24.84
C VAL A 5 -7.73 36.17 -25.31
N THR A 6 -8.96 35.64 -25.23
CA THR A 6 -9.30 34.30 -25.74
C THR A 6 -8.95 34.16 -27.21
N SER A 7 -9.31 35.13 -28.05
CA SER A 7 -9.01 35.13 -29.49
C SER A 7 -7.51 35.15 -29.79
N ALA A 8 -6.72 35.90 -29.01
CA ALA A 8 -5.27 35.99 -29.16
C ALA A 8 -4.50 34.78 -28.58
N THR A 9 -5.17 33.89 -27.86
CA THR A 9 -4.56 32.74 -27.17
C THR A 9 -5.15 31.42 -27.65
N ALA A 10 -6.03 30.79 -26.88
CA ALA A 10 -6.66 29.51 -27.21
C ALA A 10 -7.48 29.55 -28.49
N ASN A 11 -7.97 30.73 -28.87
CA ASN A 11 -8.87 30.95 -30.00
C ASN A 11 -10.09 30.01 -29.97
N LEU A 12 -10.69 29.84 -28.78
CA LEU A 12 -11.83 28.95 -28.54
C LEU A 12 -12.96 29.23 -29.53
N THR A 13 -13.34 28.21 -30.30
CA THR A 13 -14.41 28.33 -31.29
C THR A 13 -15.71 28.66 -30.59
N TYR A 14 -16.43 29.66 -31.07
CA TYR A 14 -17.67 30.17 -30.46
C TYR A 14 -18.89 29.30 -30.81
N SER A 15 -18.79 28.00 -30.52
CA SER A 15 -19.84 26.99 -30.72
C SER A 15 -19.51 25.75 -29.89
N GLY A 16 -20.51 24.94 -29.57
CA GLY A 16 -20.31 23.74 -28.76
C GLY A 16 -19.72 24.02 -27.38
N GLU A 17 -19.00 23.03 -26.84
CA GLU A 17 -18.34 23.17 -25.54
C GLU A 17 -17.22 24.22 -25.54
N SER A 18 -16.50 24.39 -26.66
CA SER A 18 -15.49 25.45 -26.77
C SER A 18 -16.11 26.84 -26.69
N GLY A 19 -17.34 27.00 -27.18
CA GLY A 19 -18.08 28.26 -27.08
C GLY A 19 -18.49 28.56 -25.65
N GLY A 20 -19.00 27.54 -24.93
CA GLY A 20 -19.27 27.64 -23.49
C GLY A 20 -18.03 28.04 -22.68
N LEU A 21 -16.87 27.45 -22.98
CA LEU A 21 -15.59 27.84 -22.37
C LEU A 21 -15.15 29.26 -22.75
N ASN A 22 -15.45 29.72 -23.98
CA ASN A 22 -15.14 31.07 -24.44
C ASN A 22 -15.95 32.11 -23.63
N GLU A 23 -17.25 31.89 -23.47
CA GLU A 23 -18.13 32.70 -22.62
C GLU A 23 -17.69 32.66 -21.15
N ALA A 24 -17.46 31.48 -20.59
CA ALA A 24 -17.04 31.33 -19.20
C ALA A 24 -15.71 32.03 -18.92
N THR A 25 -14.77 32.00 -19.86
CA THR A 25 -13.49 32.71 -19.73
C THR A 25 -13.69 34.22 -19.58
N SER A 26 -14.68 34.79 -20.28
CA SER A 26 -15.01 36.20 -20.13
C SER A 26 -15.62 36.52 -18.77
N ASP A 27 -16.52 35.68 -18.27
CA ASP A 27 -17.13 35.82 -16.94
C ASP A 27 -16.06 35.68 -15.83
N ILE A 28 -15.20 34.67 -15.92
CA ILE A 28 -14.10 34.40 -14.96
C ILE A 28 -13.18 35.61 -14.83
N PHE A 29 -12.71 36.16 -15.95
CA PHE A 29 -11.83 37.33 -15.90
C PHE A 29 -12.57 38.62 -15.54
N ALA A 30 -13.88 38.73 -15.82
CA ALA A 30 -14.67 39.86 -15.36
C ALA A 30 -14.76 39.87 -13.83
N ALA A 31 -15.14 38.76 -13.21
CA ALA A 31 -15.18 38.61 -11.75
C ALA A 31 -13.79 38.90 -11.14
N ALA A 32 -12.72 38.31 -11.69
CA ALA A 32 -11.36 38.57 -11.24
C ALA A 32 -11.00 40.08 -11.30
N VAL A 33 -11.39 40.77 -12.38
CA VAL A 33 -11.18 42.22 -12.52
C VAL A 33 -11.98 43.02 -11.50
N GLU A 34 -13.22 42.65 -11.19
CA GLU A 34 -14.00 43.34 -10.16
C GLU A 34 -13.37 43.19 -8.77
N PHE A 35 -12.94 41.97 -8.42
CA PHE A 35 -12.19 41.71 -7.19
C PHE A 35 -10.88 42.51 -7.14
N TYR A 36 -10.13 42.56 -8.24
CA TYR A 36 -8.88 43.31 -8.34
C TYR A 36 -9.12 44.83 -8.24
N ALA A 37 -10.15 45.34 -8.91
CA ALA A 37 -10.47 46.77 -8.92
C ALA A 37 -10.89 47.27 -7.54
N GLY A 38 -11.51 46.42 -6.72
CA GLY A 38 -11.90 46.76 -5.36
C GLY A 38 -12.81 48.00 -5.28
N ASN A 39 -13.67 48.18 -6.30
CA ASN A 39 -14.53 49.34 -6.40
C ASN A 39 -15.57 49.33 -5.27
N ALA A 40 -15.61 50.35 -4.41
CA ALA A 40 -16.56 50.37 -3.30
C ALA A 40 -18.04 50.43 -3.73
N ASN A 41 -18.34 50.93 -4.94
CA ASN A 41 -19.70 50.99 -5.48
C ASN A 41 -20.13 49.68 -6.15
N ASP A 42 -19.14 48.85 -6.47
CA ASP A 42 -19.29 47.56 -7.12
C ASP A 42 -18.23 46.59 -6.57
N PRO A 43 -18.39 46.16 -5.30
CA PRO A 43 -17.42 45.29 -4.67
C PRO A 43 -17.38 43.96 -5.42
N GLY A 44 -16.19 43.46 -5.74
CA GLY A 44 -16.06 42.23 -6.51
C GLY A 44 -16.85 41.08 -5.92
N ASP A 45 -17.57 40.40 -6.80
CA ASP A 45 -18.43 39.30 -6.45
C ASP A 45 -18.46 38.26 -7.61
N TYR A 46 -19.34 37.28 -7.51
CA TYR A 46 -19.49 36.18 -8.48
C TYR A 46 -20.85 36.21 -9.21
N LEU A 47 -21.47 37.38 -9.21
CA LEU A 47 -22.62 37.72 -10.04
C LEU A 47 -22.07 38.31 -11.34
N VAL A 48 -22.82 38.15 -12.43
CA VAL A 48 -22.44 38.72 -13.72
C VAL A 48 -23.53 39.66 -14.16
N GLY A 49 -23.21 40.95 -14.30
CA GLY A 49 -24.10 41.95 -14.88
C GLY A 49 -25.23 42.44 -13.96
N GLU A 50 -25.08 42.28 -12.65
CA GLU A 50 -25.93 42.84 -11.59
C GLU A 50 -26.05 44.36 -11.65
N LYS A 51 -24.99 45.11 -11.98
CA LYS A 51 -25.07 46.59 -12.04
C LYS A 51 -25.76 47.16 -13.28
N ILE A 52 -25.70 46.46 -14.41
CA ILE A 52 -26.35 46.92 -15.64
C ILE A 52 -27.87 46.67 -15.62
N ASP A 53 -28.34 45.75 -14.78
CA ASP A 53 -29.76 45.41 -14.58
C ASP A 53 -30.50 45.19 -15.92
N ILE A 54 -29.93 44.36 -16.79
CA ILE A 54 -30.51 44.05 -18.12
C ILE A 54 -31.95 43.51 -18.01
N ASN A 55 -32.25 42.80 -16.93
CA ASN A 55 -33.57 42.22 -16.68
C ASN A 55 -34.57 43.24 -16.09
N GLY A 56 -34.11 44.41 -15.63
CA GLY A 56 -34.93 45.48 -15.04
C GLY A 56 -35.61 45.09 -13.72
N ASN A 57 -35.08 44.07 -13.03
CA ASN A 57 -35.66 43.48 -11.84
C ASN A 57 -34.64 43.34 -10.70
N GLY A 58 -33.42 43.86 -10.88
CA GLY A 58 -32.33 43.82 -9.92
C GLY A 58 -31.62 42.48 -9.79
N THR A 59 -31.96 41.47 -10.60
CA THR A 59 -31.23 40.19 -10.61
C THR A 59 -30.08 40.24 -11.62
N PRO A 60 -28.91 39.65 -11.32
CA PRO A 60 -27.82 39.52 -12.28
C PRO A 60 -28.24 38.74 -13.53
N LEU A 61 -27.42 38.87 -14.57
CA LEU A 61 -27.59 38.11 -15.80
C LEU A 61 -27.21 36.63 -15.60
N ARG A 62 -26.13 36.35 -14.85
CA ARG A 62 -25.67 34.98 -14.54
C ARG A 62 -25.13 34.90 -13.11
N TYR A 63 -25.04 33.67 -12.62
CA TYR A 63 -24.49 33.32 -11.31
C TYR A 63 -23.33 32.34 -11.51
N MET A 64 -22.18 32.58 -10.89
CA MET A 64 -21.07 31.61 -10.97
C MET A 64 -21.17 30.52 -9.90
N ASP A 65 -21.77 30.77 -8.73
CA ASP A 65 -21.85 29.80 -7.62
C ASP A 65 -22.84 28.66 -7.85
N LYS A 66 -23.94 28.97 -8.54
CA LYS A 66 -25.00 28.04 -8.94
C LYS A 66 -25.69 28.58 -10.19
N PRO A 67 -25.09 28.37 -11.38
CA PRO A 67 -25.57 28.93 -12.65
C PRO A 67 -27.08 28.81 -12.89
N SER A 68 -27.67 27.67 -12.54
CA SER A 68 -29.09 27.39 -12.72
C SER A 68 -30.05 28.34 -12.00
N LYS A 69 -29.55 29.21 -11.09
CA LYS A 69 -30.33 30.31 -10.49
C LYS A 69 -30.92 31.27 -11.52
N ASP A 70 -30.31 31.40 -12.70
CA ASP A 70 -30.87 32.20 -13.79
C ASP A 70 -31.99 31.47 -14.58
N GLY A 71 -32.24 30.19 -14.28
CA GLY A 71 -33.27 29.36 -14.89
C GLY A 71 -32.87 28.66 -16.20
N ALA A 72 -31.68 28.93 -16.74
CA ALA A 72 -31.24 28.40 -18.04
C ALA A 72 -29.85 27.77 -18.03
N SER A 73 -28.89 28.38 -17.33
CA SER A 73 -27.50 27.96 -17.29
C SER A 73 -27.32 26.60 -16.62
N LYS A 74 -26.26 25.89 -17.01
CA LYS A 74 -25.99 24.52 -16.56
C LYS A 74 -24.96 24.53 -15.45
N ASP A 75 -25.33 23.96 -14.31
CA ASP A 75 -24.41 23.79 -13.16
C ASP A 75 -23.34 22.74 -13.44
N ASN A 76 -23.68 21.69 -14.20
CA ASN A 76 -22.89 20.48 -14.34
C ASN A 76 -22.85 20.01 -15.79
N TRP A 77 -21.74 19.36 -16.16
CA TRP A 77 -21.56 18.75 -17.46
C TRP A 77 -22.47 17.52 -17.66
N TYR A 78 -22.89 17.33 -18.90
CA TYR A 78 -23.55 16.12 -19.39
C TYR A 78 -23.31 16.01 -20.90
N SER A 79 -23.43 14.81 -21.47
CA SER A 79 -23.05 14.51 -22.86
C SER A 79 -23.77 15.34 -23.94
N GLY A 80 -24.88 15.99 -23.60
CA GLY A 80 -25.64 16.85 -24.51
C GLY A 80 -25.30 18.33 -24.42
N VAL A 81 -24.37 18.75 -23.55
CA VAL A 81 -24.16 20.18 -23.27
C VAL A 81 -23.59 20.96 -24.45
N GLY A 82 -22.88 20.29 -25.38
CA GLY A 82 -22.41 20.92 -26.62
C GLY A 82 -23.53 21.42 -27.55
N ASN A 83 -24.80 21.05 -27.33
CA ASN A 83 -25.94 21.59 -28.08
C ASN A 83 -26.66 22.74 -27.36
N VAL A 84 -26.22 23.09 -26.16
CA VAL A 84 -26.77 24.20 -25.37
C VAL A 84 -26.12 25.50 -25.85
N ASP A 85 -26.88 26.59 -25.83
CA ASP A 85 -26.34 27.93 -26.10
C ASP A 85 -25.09 28.20 -25.25
N VAL A 86 -24.10 28.84 -25.84
CA VAL A 86 -22.79 29.08 -25.23
C VAL A 86 -22.90 29.87 -23.92
N HIS A 87 -23.87 30.79 -23.81
CA HIS A 87 -24.07 31.61 -22.60
C HIS A 87 -24.70 30.82 -21.45
N TYR A 88 -25.34 29.69 -21.73
CA TYR A 88 -25.92 28.81 -20.70
C TYR A 88 -25.00 27.64 -20.38
N SER A 89 -24.29 27.12 -21.38
CA SER A 89 -23.29 26.07 -21.16
C SER A 89 -22.06 26.59 -20.43
N SER A 90 -21.73 27.88 -20.53
CA SER A 90 -20.66 28.55 -19.76
C SER A 90 -20.80 28.39 -18.25
N GLY A 91 -22.03 28.19 -17.76
CA GLY A 91 -22.31 27.92 -16.35
C GLY A 91 -21.40 26.85 -15.74
N ILE A 92 -21.03 25.81 -16.49
CA ILE A 92 -20.19 24.72 -15.98
C ILE A 92 -18.80 25.21 -15.59
N ALA A 93 -18.15 26.01 -16.45
CA ALA A 93 -16.83 26.54 -16.16
C ALA A 93 -16.88 27.71 -15.15
N ASN A 94 -17.97 28.49 -15.13
CA ASN A 94 -18.22 29.47 -14.08
C ASN A 94 -18.33 28.80 -12.70
N HIS A 95 -19.08 27.70 -12.63
CA HIS A 95 -19.26 26.92 -11.42
C HIS A 95 -17.97 26.24 -10.96
N PHE A 96 -17.23 25.64 -11.89
CA PHE A 96 -15.88 25.15 -11.62
C PHE A 96 -14.99 26.24 -11.01
N PHE A 97 -14.96 27.44 -11.59
CA PHE A 97 -14.10 28.52 -11.12
C PHE A 97 -14.50 29.01 -9.73
N TYR A 98 -15.80 29.14 -9.45
CA TYR A 98 -16.28 29.45 -8.10
C TYR A 98 -15.84 28.37 -7.09
N LEU A 99 -16.09 27.08 -7.41
CA LEU A 99 -15.73 25.96 -6.53
C LEU A 99 -14.22 25.93 -6.27
N LEU A 100 -13.40 26.11 -7.31
CA LEU A 100 -11.95 26.15 -7.18
C LEU A 100 -11.48 27.35 -6.33
N SER A 101 -12.10 28.52 -6.50
CA SER A 101 -11.69 29.74 -5.79
C SER A 101 -12.14 29.73 -4.34
N GLU A 102 -13.40 29.38 -4.08
CA GLU A 102 -14.07 29.64 -2.80
C GLU A 102 -14.41 28.39 -2.00
N GLY A 103 -14.47 27.23 -2.66
CA GLY A 103 -15.00 25.99 -2.13
C GLY A 103 -16.51 25.85 -2.28
N SER A 104 -17.02 24.64 -2.03
CA SER A 104 -18.45 24.33 -2.03
C SER A 104 -19.14 24.77 -0.73
N GLY A 105 -20.46 24.91 -0.76
CA GLY A 105 -21.31 25.20 0.39
C GLY A 105 -21.57 26.69 0.58
N THR A 106 -22.03 27.04 1.79
CA THR A 106 -22.48 28.41 2.10
C THR A 106 -21.31 29.34 2.36
N LYS A 107 -21.31 30.51 1.72
CA LYS A 107 -20.28 31.55 1.93
C LYS A 107 -20.87 32.94 1.77
N VAL A 108 -20.35 33.91 2.52
CA VAL A 108 -20.65 35.33 2.30
C VAL A 108 -19.38 36.02 1.84
N ILE A 109 -19.41 36.66 0.67
CA ILE A 109 -18.29 37.40 0.11
C ILE A 109 -18.79 38.78 -0.24
N ASN A 110 -18.14 39.82 0.32
CA ASN A 110 -18.47 41.22 0.08
C ASN A 110 -19.98 41.57 0.22
N GLY A 111 -20.68 40.86 1.11
CA GLY A 111 -22.11 41.06 1.37
C GLY A 111 -23.06 40.22 0.52
N VAL A 112 -22.56 39.48 -0.48
CA VAL A 112 -23.35 38.54 -1.28
C VAL A 112 -23.30 37.14 -0.64
N SER A 113 -24.48 36.52 -0.51
CA SER A 113 -24.60 35.16 0.04
C SER A 113 -24.64 34.13 -1.08
N TYR A 114 -23.78 33.13 -0.97
CA TYR A 114 -23.61 32.01 -1.89
C TYR A 114 -23.91 30.70 -1.18
N ASP A 115 -24.38 29.73 -1.95
CA ASP A 115 -24.59 28.34 -1.52
C ASP A 115 -24.39 27.42 -2.73
N SER A 116 -23.13 26.98 -2.90
CA SER A 116 -22.66 26.31 -4.11
C SER A 116 -22.63 24.79 -3.91
N PRO A 117 -23.53 24.02 -4.55
CA PRO A 117 -23.56 22.57 -4.44
C PRO A 117 -22.53 21.92 -5.37
N THR A 118 -22.20 20.65 -5.14
CA THR A 118 -21.44 19.83 -6.10
C THR A 118 -22.33 18.74 -6.69
N TYR A 119 -22.08 18.35 -7.94
CA TYR A 119 -22.78 17.28 -8.64
C TYR A 119 -22.83 15.97 -7.83
N ASP A 120 -21.71 15.64 -7.19
CA ASP A 120 -21.52 14.40 -6.44
C ASP A 120 -21.81 14.53 -4.94
N ASN A 121 -22.25 15.71 -4.48
CA ASN A 121 -22.50 16.05 -3.07
C ASN A 121 -21.28 15.87 -2.15
N LEU A 122 -20.07 15.83 -2.71
CA LEU A 122 -18.82 15.79 -1.96
C LEU A 122 -18.22 17.20 -1.87
N PRO A 123 -17.60 17.59 -0.75
CA PRO A 123 -17.09 18.94 -0.58
C PRO A 123 -15.92 19.25 -1.53
N VAL A 124 -15.76 20.53 -1.87
CA VAL A 124 -14.58 21.07 -2.55
C VAL A 124 -13.98 22.15 -1.66
N THR A 125 -12.69 22.04 -1.37
CA THR A 125 -11.92 23.07 -0.67
C THR A 125 -11.35 24.06 -1.68
N GLY A 126 -11.66 25.34 -1.53
CA GLY A 126 -11.15 26.40 -2.41
C GLY A 126 -9.67 26.70 -2.18
N ILE A 127 -8.96 27.06 -3.25
CA ILE A 127 -7.52 27.40 -3.24
C ILE A 127 -7.26 28.90 -3.26
N GLY A 128 -8.32 29.71 -3.23
CA GLY A 128 -8.26 31.16 -3.37
C GLY A 128 -8.25 31.62 -4.83
N ARG A 129 -8.85 32.79 -5.05
CA ARG A 129 -9.03 33.42 -6.38
C ARG A 129 -7.74 33.60 -7.16
N ASP A 130 -6.71 34.15 -6.53
CA ASP A 130 -5.44 34.43 -7.21
C ASP A 130 -4.81 33.16 -7.81
N ASN A 131 -4.88 32.04 -7.08
CA ASN A 131 -4.38 30.76 -7.58
C ASN A 131 -5.28 30.21 -8.70
N ALA A 132 -6.60 30.28 -8.54
CA ALA A 132 -7.56 29.83 -9.55
C ALA A 132 -7.41 30.62 -10.87
N GLU A 133 -7.24 31.95 -10.79
CA GLU A 133 -7.01 32.84 -11.93
C GLU A 133 -5.70 32.50 -12.65
N GLN A 134 -4.60 32.32 -11.91
CA GLN A 134 -3.31 31.94 -12.50
C GLN A 134 -3.38 30.59 -13.24
N ILE A 135 -4.07 29.60 -12.66
CA ILE A 135 -4.29 28.30 -13.29
C ILE A 135 -5.11 28.47 -14.57
N TRP A 136 -6.24 29.18 -14.53
CA TRP A 136 -7.10 29.38 -15.70
C TRP A 136 -6.37 30.13 -16.81
N PHE A 137 -5.70 31.23 -16.49
CA PHE A 137 -4.95 32.04 -17.46
C PHE A 137 -3.81 31.26 -18.11
N LYS A 138 -3.02 30.49 -17.33
CA LYS A 138 -1.95 29.65 -17.89
C LYS A 138 -2.52 28.54 -18.76
N ALA A 139 -3.59 27.87 -18.33
CA ALA A 139 -4.25 26.83 -19.13
C ALA A 139 -4.76 27.39 -20.46
N LEU A 140 -5.49 28.51 -20.41
CA LEU A 140 -6.01 29.22 -21.60
C LEU A 140 -4.88 29.64 -22.56
N SER A 141 -3.82 30.26 -22.04
CA SER A 141 -2.79 30.87 -22.87
C SER A 141 -1.76 29.87 -23.44
N GLN A 142 -1.60 28.70 -22.84
CA GLN A 142 -0.50 27.79 -23.19
C GLN A 142 -0.94 26.37 -23.56
N ARG A 143 -2.19 25.96 -23.26
CA ARG A 143 -2.61 24.57 -23.44
C ARG A 143 -3.96 24.38 -24.10
N MET A 144 -4.93 25.25 -23.85
CA MET A 144 -6.19 25.23 -24.56
C MET A 144 -5.98 25.63 -26.04
N THR A 145 -6.79 25.04 -26.90
CA THR A 145 -6.83 25.25 -28.35
C THR A 145 -8.25 25.54 -28.80
N SER A 146 -8.43 25.90 -30.08
CA SER A 146 -9.72 26.35 -30.61
C SER A 146 -10.85 25.33 -30.50
N SER A 147 -10.53 24.05 -30.35
CA SER A 147 -11.49 22.94 -30.23
C SER A 147 -11.56 22.35 -28.82
N THR A 148 -11.02 23.03 -27.81
CA THR A 148 -11.03 22.52 -26.42
C THR A 148 -12.46 22.37 -25.92
N ASN A 149 -12.78 21.19 -25.41
CA ASN A 149 -14.04 20.86 -24.75
C ASN A 149 -13.84 20.82 -23.22
N TYR A 150 -14.88 20.53 -22.43
CA TYR A 150 -14.76 20.57 -20.96
C TYR A 150 -13.74 19.56 -20.40
N ALA A 151 -13.67 18.36 -20.97
CA ALA A 151 -12.63 17.39 -20.62
C ALA A 151 -11.22 17.93 -20.93
N GLY A 152 -11.02 18.57 -22.08
CA GLY A 152 -9.76 19.22 -22.44
C GLY A 152 -9.43 20.41 -21.54
N ALA A 153 -10.43 21.16 -21.08
CA ALA A 153 -10.23 22.25 -20.11
C ALA A 153 -9.79 21.72 -18.75
N ARG A 154 -10.34 20.58 -18.30
CA ARG A 154 -9.84 19.86 -17.12
C ARG A 154 -8.39 19.45 -17.27
N ASP A 155 -8.03 18.83 -18.39
CA ASP A 155 -6.64 18.42 -18.62
C ASP A 155 -5.68 19.63 -18.68
N ALA A 156 -6.11 20.73 -19.30
CA ALA A 156 -5.31 21.95 -19.41
C ALA A 156 -5.08 22.63 -18.04
N THR A 157 -6.11 22.69 -17.20
CA THR A 157 -6.02 23.28 -15.86
C THR A 157 -5.26 22.40 -14.88
N LEU A 158 -5.38 21.07 -14.97
CA LEU A 158 -4.52 20.14 -14.21
C LEU A 158 -3.05 20.28 -14.60
N TRP A 159 -2.75 20.38 -15.90
CA TRP A 159 -1.40 20.68 -16.36
C TRP A 159 -0.91 22.01 -15.80
N ALA A 160 -1.71 23.08 -15.88
CA ALA A 160 -1.32 24.39 -15.35
C ALA A 160 -1.05 24.35 -13.84
N ALA A 161 -1.90 23.67 -13.06
CA ALA A 161 -1.69 23.50 -11.63
C ALA A 161 -0.44 22.66 -11.32
N GLY A 162 -0.18 21.61 -12.10
CA GLY A 162 1.03 20.79 -11.97
C GLY A 162 2.31 21.58 -12.24
N GLU A 163 2.29 22.49 -13.21
CA GLU A 163 3.43 23.36 -13.53
C GLU A 163 3.63 24.49 -12.49
N LEU A 164 2.55 25.04 -11.95
CA LEU A 164 2.61 26.16 -11.00
C LEU A 164 2.92 25.70 -9.57
N PHE A 165 2.37 24.56 -9.16
CA PHE A 165 2.35 24.10 -7.77
C PHE A 165 2.91 22.69 -7.56
N GLY A 166 3.17 21.95 -8.64
CA GLY A 166 3.61 20.56 -8.59
C GLY A 166 2.44 19.57 -8.76
N GLN A 167 2.68 18.47 -9.47
CA GLN A 167 1.71 17.37 -9.57
C GLN A 167 1.42 16.79 -8.18
N GLY A 168 0.15 16.52 -7.90
CA GLY A 168 -0.32 16.03 -6.60
C GLY A 168 -0.49 17.11 -5.53
N SER A 169 -0.05 18.35 -5.74
CA SER A 169 -0.25 19.46 -4.78
C SER A 169 -1.72 19.66 -4.39
N ALA A 170 -1.96 20.32 -3.25
CA ALA A 170 -3.31 20.67 -2.83
C ALA A 170 -4.06 21.45 -3.91
N GLN A 171 -3.37 22.33 -4.65
CA GLN A 171 -3.92 23.06 -5.80
C GLN A 171 -4.27 22.14 -6.97
N TYR A 172 -3.37 21.21 -7.32
CA TYR A 172 -3.62 20.22 -8.36
C TYR A 172 -4.83 19.34 -8.03
N ASN A 173 -4.93 18.85 -6.78
CA ASN A 173 -6.04 18.03 -6.32
C ASN A 173 -7.35 18.81 -6.26
N ALA A 174 -7.31 20.07 -5.82
CA ALA A 174 -8.48 20.95 -5.82
C ALA A 174 -9.00 21.22 -7.24
N VAL A 175 -8.13 21.37 -8.25
CA VAL A 175 -8.56 21.46 -9.66
C VAL A 175 -9.30 20.20 -10.08
N ALA A 176 -8.76 19.02 -9.77
CA ALA A 176 -9.44 17.76 -10.10
C ALA A 176 -10.81 17.65 -9.42
N ASN A 177 -10.87 17.99 -8.14
CA ASN A 177 -12.07 17.87 -7.32
C ASN A 177 -13.13 18.92 -7.69
N ALA A 178 -12.74 20.15 -8.05
CA ALA A 178 -13.66 21.17 -8.55
C ALA A 178 -14.27 20.77 -9.91
N TRP A 179 -13.47 20.19 -10.83
CA TRP A 179 -14.01 19.68 -12.10
C TRP A 179 -14.97 18.49 -11.90
N ALA A 180 -14.61 17.56 -11.00
CA ALA A 180 -15.51 16.47 -10.63
C ALA A 180 -16.79 16.98 -9.97
N GLY A 181 -16.69 18.06 -9.17
CA GLY A 181 -17.81 18.78 -8.58
C GLY A 181 -18.80 19.36 -9.60
N VAL A 182 -18.40 19.53 -10.86
CA VAL A 182 -19.28 19.91 -11.98
C VAL A 182 -19.45 18.79 -13.01
N ASN A 183 -19.25 17.54 -12.61
CA ASN A 183 -19.38 16.33 -13.43
C ASN A 183 -18.40 16.24 -14.64
N VAL A 184 -17.22 16.83 -14.55
CA VAL A 184 -16.17 16.69 -15.56
C VAL A 184 -15.05 15.82 -15.00
N GLY A 185 -15.06 14.54 -15.39
CA GLY A 185 -14.08 13.56 -14.92
C GLY A 185 -14.28 13.13 -13.47
N THR A 186 -13.41 12.25 -12.99
CA THR A 186 -13.46 11.75 -11.61
C THR A 186 -12.67 12.64 -10.65
N ARG A 187 -13.01 12.58 -9.37
CA ARG A 187 -12.13 13.06 -8.29
C ARG A 187 -10.80 12.31 -8.34
N ILE A 188 -9.75 12.96 -7.86
CA ILE A 188 -8.56 12.23 -7.44
C ILE A 188 -8.91 11.60 -6.09
N ALA A 189 -8.63 10.31 -5.91
CA ALA A 189 -8.94 9.64 -4.64
C ALA A 189 -8.16 10.34 -3.52
N ASP A 190 -8.86 10.96 -2.58
CA ASP A 190 -8.24 11.59 -1.42
C ASP A 190 -7.59 10.47 -0.57
N GLY A 191 -6.27 10.55 -0.35
CA GLY A 191 -5.56 9.75 0.63
C GLY A 191 -4.50 8.77 0.11
N VAL A 192 -3.98 7.98 1.04
CA VAL A 192 -2.89 7.04 0.82
C VAL A 192 -3.45 5.65 0.53
N THR A 193 -3.02 5.06 -0.59
CA THR A 193 -3.31 3.66 -0.93
C THR A 193 -2.09 2.81 -0.63
N VAL A 194 -2.24 1.81 0.25
CA VAL A 194 -1.19 0.82 0.54
C VAL A 194 -1.50 -0.45 -0.22
N THR A 195 -0.57 -0.91 -1.06
CA THR A 195 -0.71 -2.18 -1.78
C THR A 195 -0.54 -3.34 -0.80
N PRO A 196 -1.52 -4.24 -0.64
CA PRO A 196 -1.39 -5.36 0.28
C PRO A 196 -0.20 -6.26 -0.13
N PRO A 197 0.78 -6.52 0.75
CA PRO A 197 1.95 -7.34 0.41
C PRO A 197 1.63 -8.85 0.35
N GLY A 198 0.43 -9.24 0.77
CA GLY A 198 0.04 -10.64 1.01
C GLY A 198 0.65 -11.21 2.28
N ASP A 199 0.14 -12.36 2.71
CA ASP A 199 0.69 -13.08 3.86
C ASP A 199 2.14 -13.49 3.62
N ARG A 200 2.93 -13.54 4.71
CA ARG A 200 4.38 -13.77 4.66
C ARG A 200 4.78 -14.95 5.51
N THR A 201 5.80 -15.65 5.05
CA THR A 201 6.50 -16.68 5.82
C THR A 201 7.99 -16.38 5.88
N SER A 202 8.62 -16.73 6.99
CA SER A 202 10.06 -16.59 7.20
C SER A 202 10.56 -17.66 8.16
N ILE A 203 11.88 -17.72 8.35
CA ILE A 203 12.55 -18.69 9.22
C ILE A 203 13.18 -17.96 10.40
N VAL A 204 12.99 -18.49 11.61
CA VAL A 204 13.58 -17.96 12.84
C VAL A 204 15.11 -17.92 12.74
N ASN A 205 15.72 -16.86 13.24
CA ASN A 205 17.16 -16.57 13.20
C ASN A 205 17.75 -16.42 11.79
N GLN A 206 16.93 -16.24 10.75
CA GLN A 206 17.38 -15.93 9.39
C GLN A 206 16.93 -14.53 8.99
N ALA A 207 17.86 -13.69 8.53
CA ALA A 207 17.55 -12.34 8.07
C ALA A 207 16.51 -12.37 6.93
N THR A 208 15.54 -11.47 6.99
CA THR A 208 14.49 -11.33 5.98
C THR A 208 14.16 -9.87 5.74
N SER A 209 13.50 -9.58 4.62
CA SER A 209 13.00 -8.25 4.30
C SER A 209 11.72 -8.29 3.47
N LEU A 210 10.95 -7.21 3.55
CA LEU A 210 9.74 -6.96 2.79
C LEU A 210 9.62 -5.45 2.52
N GLN A 211 9.52 -5.08 1.26
CA GLN A 211 9.23 -3.70 0.86
C GLN A 211 7.72 -3.46 0.87
N ILE A 212 7.28 -2.40 1.54
CA ILE A 212 5.91 -1.92 1.45
C ILE A 212 5.79 -0.93 0.28
N THR A 213 4.75 -1.10 -0.53
CA THR A 213 4.45 -0.22 -1.67
C THR A 213 3.18 0.56 -1.38
N ALA A 214 3.26 1.88 -1.50
CA ALA A 214 2.12 2.77 -1.31
C ALA A 214 2.19 3.94 -2.30
N THR A 215 1.04 4.53 -2.59
CA THR A 215 0.91 5.76 -3.38
C THR A 215 0.01 6.74 -2.63
N SER A 216 0.31 8.04 -2.70
CA SER A 216 -0.61 9.09 -2.26
C SER A 216 -0.96 10.00 -3.43
N SER A 217 -2.17 10.55 -3.38
CA SER A 217 -2.59 11.66 -4.23
C SER A 217 -2.01 13.00 -3.77
N ASN A 218 -1.53 13.11 -2.53
CA ASN A 218 -0.78 14.25 -2.01
C ASN A 218 0.72 14.09 -2.34
N PRO A 219 1.44 15.17 -2.67
CA PRO A 219 2.85 15.06 -3.01
C PRO A 219 3.71 15.06 -1.75
N GLY A 220 4.98 14.69 -1.90
CA GLY A 220 5.94 14.71 -0.80
C GLY A 220 6.24 13.32 -0.26
N ALA A 221 7.01 13.30 0.84
CA ALA A 221 7.47 12.06 1.43
C ALA A 221 6.33 11.33 2.15
N LEU A 222 6.37 10.00 2.09
CA LEU A 222 5.49 9.13 2.87
C LEU A 222 6.20 8.75 4.18
N GLY A 223 5.44 8.73 5.27
CA GLY A 223 5.82 8.16 6.56
C GLY A 223 5.24 6.76 6.72
N TYR A 224 6.04 5.83 7.23
CA TYR A 224 5.67 4.42 7.39
C TYR A 224 5.72 4.00 8.86
N ALA A 225 4.71 3.27 9.31
CA ALA A 225 4.65 2.64 10.62
C ALA A 225 4.08 1.22 10.49
N ALA A 226 4.48 0.33 11.39
CA ALA A 226 3.99 -1.04 11.42
C ALA A 226 3.80 -1.50 12.86
N ASP A 227 2.63 -2.08 13.11
CA ASP A 227 2.27 -2.70 14.38
C ASP A 227 2.17 -4.22 14.23
N GLY A 228 2.56 -4.96 15.27
CA GLY A 228 2.44 -6.41 15.30
C GLY A 228 3.51 -7.18 14.51
N LEU A 229 4.61 -6.54 14.11
CA LEU A 229 5.73 -7.23 13.47
C LEU A 229 6.31 -8.35 14.37
N PRO A 230 6.71 -9.51 13.81
CA PRO A 230 7.47 -10.52 14.54
C PRO A 230 8.69 -9.92 15.25
N ALA A 231 8.97 -10.39 16.47
CA ALA A 231 10.11 -9.93 17.26
C ALA A 231 11.42 -10.04 16.47
N GLY A 232 12.18 -8.95 16.41
CA GLY A 232 13.43 -8.86 15.63
C GLY A 232 13.28 -8.24 14.22
N LEU A 233 12.06 -7.92 13.80
CA LEU A 233 11.80 -7.11 12.60
C LEU A 233 11.41 -5.68 12.96
N SER A 234 11.75 -4.73 12.09
CA SER A 234 11.36 -3.32 12.20
C SER A 234 11.09 -2.72 10.81
N ILE A 235 10.25 -1.70 10.74
CA ILE A 235 10.02 -0.91 9.51
C ILE A 235 10.84 0.38 9.54
N ASP A 236 11.51 0.70 8.43
CA ASP A 236 12.09 2.02 8.22
C ASP A 236 10.98 3.04 7.91
N SER A 237 10.88 4.09 8.72
CA SER A 237 9.77 5.04 8.68
C SER A 237 9.73 5.92 7.44
N THR A 238 10.77 5.90 6.62
CA THR A 238 10.92 6.76 5.43
C THR A 238 10.87 5.96 4.13
N THR A 239 11.37 4.73 4.14
CA THR A 239 11.45 3.88 2.94
C THR A 239 10.40 2.79 2.92
N GLY A 240 9.75 2.49 4.05
CA GLY A 240 8.78 1.40 4.16
C GLY A 240 9.39 0.01 4.06
N LEU A 241 10.72 -0.12 4.15
CA LEU A 241 11.40 -1.41 4.18
C LEU A 241 11.26 -2.04 5.56
N ILE A 242 10.52 -3.14 5.66
CA ILE A 242 10.54 -4.01 6.83
C ILE A 242 11.74 -4.93 6.69
N SER A 243 12.63 -4.96 7.69
CA SER A 243 13.80 -5.84 7.67
C SER A 243 14.24 -6.23 9.09
N GLY A 244 15.05 -7.29 9.18
CA GLY A 244 15.63 -7.77 10.43
C GLY A 244 15.78 -9.29 10.45
N THR A 245 15.99 -9.83 11.66
CA THR A 245 16.13 -11.26 11.90
C THR A 245 15.09 -11.67 12.94
N PRO A 246 14.04 -12.43 12.57
CA PRO A 246 12.99 -12.79 13.50
C PRO A 246 13.52 -13.78 14.55
N THR A 247 13.23 -13.55 15.83
CA THR A 247 13.82 -14.32 16.95
C THR A 247 12.85 -15.30 17.60
N THR A 248 11.58 -15.29 17.21
CA THR A 248 10.53 -16.10 17.84
C THR A 248 9.63 -16.73 16.78
N VAL A 249 9.40 -18.03 16.90
CA VAL A 249 8.46 -18.80 16.07
C VAL A 249 7.04 -18.42 16.44
N GLY A 250 6.15 -18.26 15.45
CA GLY A 250 4.76 -17.93 15.69
C GLY A 250 4.10 -17.22 14.51
N SER A 251 2.80 -16.96 14.67
CA SER A 251 2.00 -16.19 13.73
C SER A 251 1.69 -14.82 14.32
N SER A 252 1.98 -13.76 13.57
CA SER A 252 1.74 -12.37 14.00
C SER A 252 0.82 -11.65 13.01
N PRO A 253 -0.32 -11.07 13.46
CA PRO A 253 -1.09 -10.16 12.63
C PRO A 253 -0.35 -8.82 12.54
N VAL A 254 -0.01 -8.41 11.33
CA VAL A 254 0.72 -7.17 11.05
C VAL A 254 -0.22 -6.16 10.42
N THR A 255 -0.18 -4.91 10.89
CA THR A 255 -0.83 -3.78 10.25
C THR A 255 0.22 -2.72 9.92
N VAL A 256 0.29 -2.34 8.65
CA VAL A 256 1.12 -1.23 8.18
C VAL A 256 0.24 -0.02 7.95
N THR A 257 0.67 1.12 8.49
CA THR A 257 0.06 2.43 8.29
C THR A 257 1.03 3.32 7.54
N VAL A 258 0.58 3.92 6.45
CA VAL A 258 1.34 4.88 5.66
C VAL A 258 0.63 6.23 5.74
N THR A 259 1.37 7.26 6.13
CA THR A 259 0.87 8.63 6.29
C THR A 259 1.55 9.51 5.25
N ASP A 260 0.82 10.38 4.58
CA ASP A 260 1.45 11.36 3.68
C ASP A 260 1.76 12.69 4.38
N SER A 261 2.29 13.64 3.61
CA SER A 261 2.73 14.95 4.08
C SER A 261 1.59 15.85 4.57
N ALA A 262 0.35 15.56 4.16
CA ALA A 262 -0.86 16.29 4.57
C ALA A 262 -1.53 15.65 5.79
N GLY A 263 -1.07 14.46 6.21
CA GLY A 263 -1.54 13.76 7.39
C GLY A 263 -2.62 12.71 7.11
N GLU A 264 -2.96 12.49 5.83
CA GLU A 264 -3.86 11.42 5.44
C GLU A 264 -3.16 10.06 5.56
N THR A 265 -3.93 9.04 5.95
CA THR A 265 -3.41 7.70 6.22
C THR A 265 -4.06 6.63 5.36
N GLY A 266 -3.29 5.62 5.02
CA GLY A 266 -3.72 4.38 4.39
C GLY A 266 -3.17 3.19 5.15
N THR A 267 -3.90 2.08 5.16
CA THR A 267 -3.49 0.89 5.91
C THR A 267 -3.58 -0.39 5.08
N ALA A 268 -2.69 -1.34 5.34
CA ALA A 268 -2.80 -2.72 4.88
C ALA A 268 -2.49 -3.69 6.03
N SER A 269 -3.25 -4.78 6.12
CA SER A 269 -3.04 -5.83 7.13
C SER A 269 -2.76 -7.16 6.46
N PHE A 270 -1.89 -7.97 7.06
CA PHE A 270 -1.52 -9.30 6.61
C PHE A 270 -0.99 -10.15 7.77
N THR A 271 -0.85 -11.46 7.58
CA THR A 271 -0.27 -12.36 8.57
C THR A 271 1.19 -12.64 8.25
N TRP A 272 2.07 -12.58 9.25
CA TRP A 272 3.46 -13.01 9.12
C TRP A 272 3.74 -14.22 10.02
N VAL A 273 4.07 -15.35 9.41
CA VAL A 273 4.43 -16.60 10.09
C VAL A 273 5.94 -16.79 10.11
N VAL A 274 6.51 -16.97 11.28
CA VAL A 274 7.92 -17.35 11.48
C VAL A 274 7.96 -18.84 11.83
N ASN A 275 8.63 -19.63 11.00
CA ASN A 275 8.82 -21.07 11.17
C ASN A 275 10.21 -21.41 11.71
N THR A 276 10.43 -22.65 12.12
CA THR A 276 11.76 -23.15 12.54
C THR A 276 12.72 -23.30 11.35
N SER A 277 14.00 -23.00 11.57
CA SER A 277 15.10 -23.28 10.64
C SER A 277 15.43 -24.78 10.61
N GLY A 278 15.82 -25.33 9.46
CA GLY A 278 16.48 -26.65 9.33
C GLY A 278 15.71 -27.67 8.47
N GLY A 279 16.45 -28.44 7.65
CA GLY A 279 15.90 -29.63 7.00
C GLY A 279 15.38 -30.63 8.05
N ASN A 280 14.41 -31.47 7.69
CA ASN A 280 13.86 -32.43 8.64
C ASN A 280 14.71 -33.68 8.81
N VAL A 281 15.69 -33.94 7.93
CA VAL A 281 16.53 -35.14 7.98
C VAL A 281 17.99 -34.75 8.15
N PHE A 282 18.65 -35.34 9.15
CA PHE A 282 20.08 -35.23 9.39
C PHE A 282 20.67 -36.62 9.48
N GLU A 283 21.82 -36.88 8.86
CA GLU A 283 22.41 -38.22 8.81
C GLU A 283 23.91 -38.20 9.06
N ASN A 284 24.42 -39.34 9.52
CA ASN A 284 25.84 -39.64 9.56
C ASN A 284 26.04 -41.01 8.89
N THR A 285 26.82 -41.01 7.82
CA THR A 285 27.12 -42.19 6.99
C THR A 285 28.57 -42.68 7.16
N ALA A 286 29.24 -42.27 8.24
CA ALA A 286 30.58 -42.73 8.53
C ALA A 286 30.56 -44.06 9.26
N ASP A 287 31.37 -45.01 8.78
CA ASP A 287 31.55 -46.30 9.43
C ASP A 287 32.25 -46.13 10.78
N ILE A 288 31.64 -46.62 11.85
CA ILE A 288 32.22 -46.62 13.19
C ILE A 288 32.23 -48.04 13.75
N ALA A 289 33.43 -48.60 13.91
CA ALA A 289 33.62 -49.93 14.48
C ALA A 289 33.04 -50.03 15.90
N ILE A 290 32.33 -51.13 16.15
CA ILE A 290 31.81 -51.50 17.46
C ILE A 290 32.79 -52.51 18.07
N PRO A 291 33.45 -52.21 19.21
CA PRO A 291 34.33 -53.16 19.87
C PRO A 291 33.55 -54.36 20.43
N ASP A 292 34.00 -55.57 20.10
CA ASP A 292 33.48 -56.84 20.62
C ASP A 292 33.62 -56.89 22.17
N ALA A 293 32.53 -57.19 22.88
CA ALA A 293 32.41 -57.14 24.34
C ALA A 293 33.05 -55.90 25.01
N GLY A 294 32.97 -54.73 24.37
CA GLY A 294 33.72 -53.54 24.77
C GLY A 294 32.91 -52.41 25.41
N GLU A 295 33.61 -51.30 25.64
CA GLU A 295 32.99 -50.05 26.08
C GLU A 295 32.06 -49.46 24.99
N PRO A 296 30.97 -48.76 25.37
CA PRO A 296 30.07 -48.13 24.39
C PRO A 296 30.79 -47.13 23.49
N ILE A 297 30.48 -47.16 22.19
CA ILE A 297 30.93 -46.15 21.22
C ILE A 297 29.82 -45.14 20.93
N THR A 298 30.18 -43.99 20.35
CA THR A 298 29.20 -42.97 19.93
C THR A 298 29.46 -42.45 18.53
N SER A 299 28.40 -42.34 17.71
CA SER A 299 28.39 -41.65 16.41
C SER A 299 27.63 -40.32 16.52
N PRO A 300 28.21 -39.15 16.19
CA PRO A 300 27.53 -37.85 16.33
C PRO A 300 26.79 -37.41 15.05
N ILE A 301 25.66 -36.72 15.19
CA ILE A 301 25.00 -35.89 14.17
C ILE A 301 24.84 -34.48 14.72
N THR A 302 25.33 -33.47 13.99
CA THR A 302 25.08 -32.06 14.33
C THR A 302 23.81 -31.58 13.64
N VAL A 303 22.80 -31.28 14.44
CA VAL A 303 21.50 -30.78 13.98
C VAL A 303 21.50 -29.26 14.06
N SER A 304 21.18 -28.61 12.94
CA SER A 304 21.04 -27.15 12.84
C SER A 304 19.58 -26.68 12.92
N ARG A 305 18.64 -27.62 13.17
CA ARG A 305 17.20 -27.31 13.27
C ARG A 305 16.87 -26.59 14.57
N ALA A 306 16.20 -25.45 14.48
CA ALA A 306 15.74 -24.71 15.66
C ALA A 306 14.45 -25.31 16.26
N GLY A 307 14.15 -24.97 17.52
CA GLY A 307 12.98 -25.48 18.25
C GLY A 307 13.27 -26.80 18.96
N ASN A 308 12.21 -27.49 19.39
CA ASN A 308 12.32 -28.78 20.07
C ASN A 308 12.18 -29.96 19.09
N ALA A 309 12.70 -31.13 19.49
CA ALA A 309 12.39 -32.38 18.81
C ALA A 309 10.89 -32.71 18.96
N PRO A 310 10.28 -33.45 18.02
CA PRO A 310 8.87 -33.80 18.15
C PRO A 310 8.67 -35.04 19.05
N ALA A 311 7.41 -35.32 19.41
CA ALA A 311 7.02 -36.55 20.12
C ALA A 311 7.12 -37.83 19.25
N ASN A 312 7.33 -37.68 17.95
CA ASN A 312 7.48 -38.76 16.99
C ASN A 312 8.83 -38.71 16.25
N LEU A 313 9.90 -38.28 16.95
CA LEU A 313 11.24 -38.20 16.37
C LEU A 313 11.65 -39.57 15.84
N GLN A 314 12.03 -39.66 14.57
CA GLN A 314 12.43 -40.93 13.98
C GLN A 314 13.95 -41.08 13.98
N VAL A 315 14.42 -42.24 14.43
CA VAL A 315 15.84 -42.62 14.45
C VAL A 315 16.04 -43.82 13.54
N GLY A 316 16.47 -43.58 12.30
CA GLY A 316 16.82 -44.65 11.37
C GLY A 316 18.23 -45.14 11.65
N VAL A 317 18.42 -46.44 11.86
CA VAL A 317 19.73 -47.05 12.08
C VAL A 317 20.00 -48.13 11.02
N ASP A 318 21.24 -48.18 10.56
CA ASP A 318 21.80 -49.24 9.73
C ASP A 318 23.13 -49.65 10.36
N ILE A 319 23.09 -50.74 11.12
CA ILE A 319 24.23 -51.30 11.84
C ILE A 319 24.47 -52.70 11.29
N VAL A 320 25.71 -52.96 10.88
CA VAL A 320 26.15 -54.29 10.46
C VAL A 320 26.66 -55.01 11.70
N HIS A 321 26.14 -56.20 12.01
CA HIS A 321 26.57 -57.01 13.16
C HIS A 321 26.21 -58.48 12.96
N THR A 322 27.11 -59.40 13.33
CA THR A 322 26.89 -60.85 13.14
C THR A 322 25.90 -61.46 14.12
N TYR A 323 25.60 -60.79 15.23
CA TYR A 323 24.52 -61.15 16.14
C TYR A 323 23.94 -59.90 16.79
N ARG A 324 22.77 -59.43 16.36
CA ARG A 324 22.21 -58.17 16.86
C ARG A 324 21.63 -58.28 18.27
N GLY A 325 21.45 -59.50 18.78
CA GLY A 325 20.93 -59.76 20.12
C GLY A 325 21.83 -59.19 21.22
N ASP A 326 23.11 -58.96 20.95
CA ASP A 326 24.06 -58.52 21.98
C ASP A 326 24.23 -57.00 22.04
N LEU A 327 23.55 -56.29 21.13
CA LEU A 327 23.61 -54.83 21.04
C LEU A 327 22.62 -54.13 21.98
N VAL A 328 23.14 -53.15 22.71
CA VAL A 328 22.37 -52.07 23.33
C VAL A 328 22.53 -50.80 22.51
N ILE A 329 21.42 -50.16 22.15
CA ILE A 329 21.40 -48.95 21.33
C ILE A 329 20.60 -47.88 22.05
N ASP A 330 21.22 -46.72 22.29
CA ASP A 330 20.59 -45.52 22.84
C ASP A 330 20.75 -44.33 21.88
N LEU A 331 19.74 -43.47 21.78
CA LEU A 331 19.88 -42.11 21.29
C LEU A 331 20.23 -41.20 22.47
N ILE A 332 21.26 -40.37 22.32
CA ILE A 332 21.67 -39.37 23.31
C ILE A 332 21.34 -37.98 22.75
N ALA A 333 20.48 -37.25 23.46
CA ALA A 333 20.10 -35.89 23.14
C ALA A 333 21.23 -34.88 23.47
N PRO A 334 21.17 -33.63 22.95
CA PRO A 334 22.21 -32.63 23.18
C PRO A 334 22.44 -32.28 24.65
N ASP A 335 21.42 -32.43 25.49
CA ASP A 335 21.48 -32.21 26.94
C ASP A 335 22.09 -33.41 27.71
N GLY A 336 22.32 -34.54 27.04
CA GLY A 336 22.83 -35.79 27.61
C GLY A 336 21.75 -36.82 27.98
N THR A 337 20.47 -36.50 27.84
CA THR A 337 19.36 -37.43 28.09
C THR A 337 19.44 -38.62 27.13
N ALA A 338 19.24 -39.83 27.66
CA ALA A 338 19.37 -41.08 26.91
C ALA A 338 18.02 -41.76 26.67
N TYR A 339 17.73 -42.13 25.43
CA TYR A 339 16.54 -42.85 25.01
C TYR A 339 16.91 -44.24 24.49
N ARG A 340 16.44 -45.29 25.17
CA ARG A 340 16.67 -46.69 24.78
C ARG A 340 15.93 -47.00 23.49
N LEU A 341 16.66 -47.33 22.42
CA LEU A 341 16.11 -47.77 21.14
C LEU A 341 15.99 -49.30 21.10
N LYS A 342 17.05 -49.99 21.53
CA LYS A 342 17.11 -51.46 21.57
C LYS A 342 17.87 -51.94 22.80
N SER A 343 17.32 -52.93 23.48
CA SER A 343 18.00 -53.68 24.54
C SER A 343 18.57 -54.98 23.97
N ALA A 344 19.63 -55.48 24.59
CA ALA A 344 20.15 -56.80 24.31
C ALA A 344 19.10 -57.89 24.63
N SER A 345 19.09 -58.95 23.84
CA SER A 345 18.20 -60.09 23.93
C SER A 345 18.89 -61.32 23.33
N LEU A 346 19.15 -62.31 24.18
CA LEU A 346 19.70 -63.63 23.79
C LEU A 346 18.77 -64.44 22.86
N PHE A 347 17.58 -63.91 22.58
CA PHE A 347 16.58 -64.53 21.70
C PHE A 347 16.44 -63.80 20.35
N ASP A 348 17.26 -62.79 20.09
CA ASP A 348 17.25 -62.03 18.83
C ASP A 348 18.52 -62.34 18.00
N SER A 349 18.56 -63.57 17.49
CA SER A 349 19.75 -64.15 16.85
C SER A 349 19.95 -63.76 15.38
N ALA A 350 19.32 -62.69 14.93
CA ALA A 350 19.47 -62.23 13.56
C ALA A 350 20.69 -61.32 13.42
N ASP A 351 21.27 -61.31 12.23
CA ASP A 351 22.28 -60.34 11.84
C ASP A 351 21.64 -58.95 11.67
N ASP A 352 22.46 -57.91 11.81
CA ASP A 352 22.21 -56.50 11.49
C ASP A 352 21.01 -55.83 12.19
N VAL A 353 21.14 -54.52 12.43
CA VAL A 353 20.01 -53.67 12.86
C VAL A 353 19.71 -52.66 11.77
N ARG A 354 18.68 -52.95 10.97
CA ARG A 354 18.15 -52.07 9.92
C ARG A 354 16.71 -51.72 10.22
N THR A 355 16.49 -50.65 10.98
CA THR A 355 15.14 -50.28 11.41
C THR A 355 15.05 -48.79 11.71
N THR A 356 13.83 -48.30 11.89
CA THR A 356 13.56 -46.94 12.36
C THR A 356 12.81 -47.00 13.69
N TYR A 357 13.39 -46.40 14.71
CA TYR A 357 12.77 -46.24 16.03
C TYR A 357 12.02 -44.91 16.09
N THR A 358 10.97 -44.84 16.92
CA THR A 358 10.28 -43.59 17.24
C THR A 358 10.60 -43.21 18.69
N VAL A 359 11.00 -41.96 18.91
CA VAL A 359 11.36 -41.42 20.22
C VAL A 359 10.44 -40.24 20.55
N ASP A 360 9.90 -40.26 21.76
CA ASP A 360 9.10 -39.16 22.31
C ASP A 360 10.04 -38.18 23.03
N ALA A 361 10.44 -37.09 22.34
CA ALA A 361 11.42 -36.12 22.82
C ALA A 361 10.98 -34.63 22.76
N PRO A 362 9.71 -34.25 23.07
CA PRO A 362 9.23 -32.87 22.93
C PRO A 362 9.90 -31.86 23.89
N SER A 363 10.55 -32.34 24.95
CA SER A 363 11.35 -31.52 25.87
C SER A 363 12.73 -31.17 25.31
N GLU A 364 13.23 -31.92 24.33
CA GLU A 364 14.60 -31.80 23.88
C GLU A 364 14.75 -30.68 22.86
N THR A 365 15.77 -29.84 23.03
CA THR A 365 16.14 -28.87 22.00
C THR A 365 16.69 -29.61 20.79
N ALA A 366 16.13 -29.35 19.59
CA ALA A 366 16.56 -30.01 18.36
C ALA A 366 17.98 -29.60 17.96
N VAL A 367 18.33 -28.32 18.11
CA VAL A 367 19.67 -27.80 17.76
C VAL A 367 20.73 -28.36 18.71
N GLY A 368 21.82 -28.87 18.15
CA GLY A 368 22.94 -29.41 18.91
C GLY A 368 23.47 -30.71 18.35
N THR A 369 24.35 -31.36 19.11
CA THR A 369 24.93 -32.66 18.71
C THR A 369 24.16 -33.80 19.37
N TRP A 370 23.44 -34.55 18.55
CA TRP A 370 22.84 -35.82 18.94
C TRP A 370 23.85 -36.94 18.72
N LYS A 371 23.77 -38.02 19.52
CA LYS A 371 24.68 -39.17 19.36
C LYS A 371 23.90 -40.48 19.36
N LEU A 372 24.26 -41.39 18.45
CA LEU A 372 23.87 -42.79 18.57
C LEU A 372 24.94 -43.51 19.39
N ARG A 373 24.56 -44.02 20.57
CA ARG A 373 25.43 -44.82 21.44
C ARG A 373 25.13 -46.29 21.23
N VAL A 374 26.15 -47.08 20.90
CA VAL A 374 26.02 -48.53 20.68
C VAL A 374 27.05 -49.25 21.52
N GLN A 375 26.63 -50.33 22.17
CA GLN A 375 27.50 -51.22 22.92
C GLN A 375 27.19 -52.66 22.56
N ASP A 376 28.24 -53.45 22.33
CA ASP A 376 28.17 -54.90 22.30
C ASP A 376 28.53 -55.46 23.69
N LEU A 377 27.66 -56.30 24.23
CA LEU A 377 27.79 -56.81 25.61
C LEU A 377 28.49 -58.16 25.72
N TYR A 378 28.53 -58.93 24.64
CA TYR A 378 29.08 -60.29 24.66
C TYR A 378 30.19 -60.41 23.62
N ALA A 379 31.01 -61.45 23.79
CA ALA A 379 32.16 -61.68 22.93
C ALA A 379 31.76 -62.54 21.72
N GLN A 380 32.58 -62.52 20.67
CA GLN A 380 32.54 -63.36 19.45
C GLN A 380 31.85 -62.76 18.24
N ASP A 381 31.05 -61.71 18.44
CA ASP A 381 30.34 -61.03 17.38
C ASP A 381 30.98 -59.67 17.10
N THR A 382 30.94 -59.25 15.85
CA THR A 382 31.62 -58.00 15.45
C THR A 382 30.76 -57.23 14.48
N GLY A 383 30.97 -55.91 14.46
CA GLY A 383 30.25 -55.07 13.54
C GLY A 383 30.64 -53.60 13.61
N TYR A 384 29.86 -52.78 12.92
CA TYR A 384 30.05 -51.34 12.85
C TYR A 384 28.72 -50.64 12.57
N ILE A 385 28.61 -49.39 13.01
CA ILE A 385 27.54 -48.49 12.55
C ILE A 385 27.87 -48.13 11.11
N ASN A 386 27.03 -48.49 10.15
CA ASN A 386 27.19 -48.14 8.73
C ASN A 386 26.61 -46.75 8.46
N SER A 387 25.38 -46.49 8.92
CA SER A 387 24.80 -45.16 8.90
C SER A 387 23.67 -45.02 9.92
N TRP A 388 23.32 -43.78 10.25
CA TRP A 388 22.09 -43.48 10.97
C TRP A 388 21.60 -42.07 10.65
N LYS A 389 20.31 -41.83 10.90
CA LYS A 389 19.67 -40.53 10.65
C LYS A 389 18.60 -40.18 11.67
N LEU A 390 18.36 -38.88 11.82
CA LEU A 390 17.26 -38.29 12.57
C LEU A 390 16.28 -37.64 11.61
N THR A 391 15.00 -37.95 11.75
CA THR A 391 13.91 -37.23 11.07
C THR A 391 13.02 -36.52 12.10
N PHE A 392 13.00 -35.19 12.06
CA PHE A 392 12.35 -34.26 13.00
C PHE A 392 10.96 -33.76 12.57
#